data_AF-A0ABD1JJF4-F1
#
_entry.id   AF-A0ABD1JJF4-F1
#
_cell.length_a   1.000
_cell.length_b   1.000
_cell.length_c   1.000
_cell.angle_alpha   90.00
_cell.angle_beta   90.00
_cell.angle_gamma   90.00
#
_symmetry.space_group_name_H-M   'P 1'
#
loop_
_entity.id
_entity.type
_entity.pdbx_description
1 polymer ?
#
loop_
_entity_poly.entity_id
_entity_poly.type
_entity_poly.pdbx_seq_one_letter_code
_entity_poly.pdbx_strand_id
1 'polypeptide(L)'
;MSLGAGASKKPKTYHFHWEWEEDFFFTMSNSKCICLICRASIAIPKKGNVERHYRTVHKNYDSDFPPKSELRKRQVTDFKLQLSGQQSLFTQPGSDAKSVTWLLNSKSATEASLRVSHSIIKHKKAFQDGEMVKEAFLEAADSLFRDFKNKPEIMSSIKALQLSRNSVTRHCEMMGDNLTQQLRRDIADCECFSLQFDECTNISDTSQLCIFIRMVFGDMTAKEELLTLLPMKEHAQGEDIFQIFKNFVDKTQLPVYKLVSITTDGAPAMVGRFNEFIAKCREDDALPSFLQSDKRFQDFALLEPIATFMCNPFGEDTEVDSLASNIATLFHMNAPAVEDEMLTLQSDIRLKSRAHGQFWNLLTEEKYPNMRKCATSLTALFGSTYMCDSAFSHIKIIKSKYRSTMTDDHLEACLRLATSSYCPDYATLSHSLQCRSSSDQDGNR
;
A
#
# COMPACT_ATOMS: atom_id res chain seq x y z
N MET A 1 -56.79 44.78 -28.85
CA MET A 1 -55.97 44.28 -29.97
C MET A 1 -54.87 43.42 -29.37
N SER A 2 -54.92 42.12 -29.61
CA SER A 2 -54.07 41.11 -29.00
C SER A 2 -52.62 41.22 -29.45
N LEU A 3 -51.71 41.16 -28.48
CA LEU A 3 -50.26 41.07 -28.66
C LEU A 3 -49.90 39.79 -29.41
N GLY A 4 -49.34 39.92 -30.62
CA GLY A 4 -48.66 38.83 -31.32
C GLY A 4 -47.26 38.64 -30.74
N ALA A 5 -47.11 37.65 -29.85
CA ALA A 5 -45.80 37.23 -29.36
C ALA A 5 -45.01 36.54 -30.50
N GLY A 6 -43.96 37.20 -30.98
CA GLY A 6 -42.97 36.58 -31.85
C GLY A 6 -42.23 35.48 -31.08
N ALA A 7 -42.34 34.24 -31.53
CA ALA A 7 -41.64 33.10 -30.97
C ALA A 7 -40.12 33.27 -31.13
N SER A 8 -39.43 33.58 -30.03
CA SER A 8 -37.96 33.52 -29.94
C SER A 8 -37.50 32.06 -30.09
N LYS A 9 -36.76 31.76 -31.15
CA LYS A 9 -36.11 30.46 -31.34
C LYS A 9 -35.06 30.27 -30.24
N LYS A 10 -35.32 29.37 -29.27
CA LYS A 10 -34.35 28.96 -28.26
C LYS A 10 -33.02 28.56 -28.94
N PRO A 11 -31.86 29.04 -28.46
CA PRO A 11 -30.57 28.60 -28.99
C PRO A 11 -30.40 27.10 -28.69
N LYS A 12 -30.15 26.30 -29.72
CA LYS A 12 -29.85 24.87 -29.55
C LYS A 12 -28.43 24.74 -29.01
N THR A 13 -28.29 24.40 -27.73
CA THR A 13 -27.03 23.97 -27.13
C THR A 13 -26.68 22.57 -27.64
N TYR A 14 -25.48 22.43 -28.20
CA TYR A 14 -24.95 21.14 -28.65
C TYR A 14 -23.87 20.72 -27.68
N HIS A 15 -24.09 19.60 -27.00
CA HIS A 15 -23.18 19.06 -26.01
C HIS A 15 -22.35 17.94 -26.63
N PHE A 16 -21.07 17.91 -26.28
CA PHE A 16 -20.21 16.78 -26.58
C PHE A 16 -20.64 15.57 -25.74
N HIS A 17 -20.71 14.40 -26.35
CA HIS A 17 -21.01 13.16 -25.63
C HIS A 17 -19.73 12.36 -25.44
N TRP A 18 -19.49 11.87 -24.22
CA TRP A 18 -18.29 11.13 -23.84
C TRP A 18 -18.10 9.83 -24.65
N GLU A 19 -19.18 9.23 -25.14
CA GLU A 19 -19.13 8.04 -26.00
C GLU A 19 -18.34 8.28 -27.29
N TRP A 20 -18.26 9.54 -27.76
CA TRP A 20 -17.52 9.90 -28.97
C TRP A 20 -15.99 9.82 -28.79
N GLU A 21 -15.51 9.73 -27.54
CA GLU A 21 -14.10 9.48 -27.27
C GLU A 21 -13.66 8.12 -27.79
N GLU A 22 -14.49 7.09 -27.57
CA GLU A 22 -14.21 5.74 -28.05
C GLU A 22 -14.78 5.48 -29.44
N ASP A 23 -15.98 5.99 -29.74
CA ASP A 23 -16.65 5.73 -31.02
C ASP A 23 -15.92 6.39 -32.21
N PHE A 24 -15.39 7.61 -32.01
CA PHE A 24 -14.86 8.43 -33.10
C PHE A 24 -13.46 9.00 -32.84
N PHE A 25 -12.84 8.70 -31.69
CA PHE A 25 -11.56 9.28 -31.27
C PHE A 25 -11.59 10.81 -31.17
N PHE A 26 -12.57 11.37 -30.46
CA PHE A 26 -12.62 12.82 -30.21
C PHE A 26 -12.58 13.14 -28.73
N THR A 27 -12.06 14.30 -28.36
CA THR A 27 -12.16 14.79 -26.99
C THR A 27 -12.41 16.29 -26.97
N MET A 28 -12.79 16.82 -25.81
CA MET A 28 -12.88 18.25 -25.59
C MET A 28 -11.61 18.75 -24.93
N SER A 29 -10.96 19.73 -25.54
CA SER A 29 -9.78 20.38 -24.98
C SER A 29 -9.85 21.89 -25.22
N ASN A 30 -9.70 22.69 -24.16
CA ASN A 30 -9.86 24.16 -24.17
C ASN A 30 -11.12 24.63 -24.92
N SER A 31 -12.25 24.01 -24.63
CA SER A 31 -13.56 24.29 -25.24
C SER A 31 -13.65 24.02 -26.76
N LYS A 32 -12.68 23.29 -27.34
CA LYS A 32 -12.68 22.84 -28.73
C LYS A 32 -12.83 21.32 -28.79
N CYS A 33 -13.63 20.84 -29.73
CA CYS A 33 -13.73 19.41 -30.04
C CYS A 33 -12.57 19.05 -30.97
N ILE A 34 -11.70 18.14 -30.55
CA ILE A 34 -10.45 17.80 -31.25
C ILE A 34 -10.41 16.31 -31.56
N CYS A 35 -10.04 15.95 -32.79
CA CYS A 35 -9.77 14.57 -33.17
C CYS A 35 -8.45 14.12 -32.55
N LEU A 36 -8.44 13.02 -31.79
CA LEU A 36 -7.25 12.47 -31.14
C LEU A 36 -6.23 11.90 -32.14
N ILE A 37 -6.69 11.49 -33.32
CA ILE A 37 -5.86 10.90 -34.38
C ILE A 37 -5.09 11.98 -35.15
N CYS A 38 -5.78 12.92 -35.79
CA CYS A 38 -5.15 13.94 -36.66
C CYS A 38 -5.06 15.34 -36.04
N ARG A 39 -5.60 15.53 -34.84
CA ARG A 39 -5.60 16.82 -34.11
C ARG A 39 -6.41 17.94 -34.76
N ALA A 40 -7.23 17.62 -35.76
CA ALA A 40 -8.17 18.58 -36.36
C ALA A 40 -9.24 19.02 -35.35
N SER A 41 -9.58 20.31 -35.36
CA SER A 41 -10.64 20.86 -34.51
C SER A 41 -11.96 20.98 -35.26
N ILE A 42 -13.04 20.55 -34.62
CA ILE A 42 -14.42 20.67 -35.09
C ILE A 42 -15.11 21.80 -34.32
N ALA A 43 -15.46 22.88 -35.03
CA ALA A 43 -16.03 24.08 -34.43
C ALA A 43 -17.40 23.86 -33.76
N ILE A 44 -18.17 22.88 -34.23
CA ILE A 44 -19.50 22.57 -33.69
C ILE A 44 -19.54 21.09 -33.28
N PRO A 45 -19.50 20.76 -31.97
CA PRO A 45 -19.47 19.39 -31.45
C PRO A 45 -20.83 18.71 -31.60
N LYS A 46 -21.16 18.35 -32.85
CA LYS A 46 -22.34 17.57 -33.22
C LYS A 46 -21.89 16.20 -33.67
N LYS A 47 -22.64 15.16 -33.28
CA LYS A 47 -22.40 13.77 -33.70
C LYS A 47 -22.14 13.65 -35.20
N GLY A 48 -23.01 14.24 -36.03
CA GLY A 48 -22.85 14.18 -37.49
C GLY A 48 -21.61 14.87 -38.06
N ASN A 49 -20.99 15.82 -37.35
CA ASN A 49 -19.73 16.45 -37.77
C ASN A 49 -18.51 15.61 -37.39
N VAL A 50 -18.53 15.10 -36.15
CA VAL A 50 -17.49 14.23 -35.58
C VAL A 50 -17.43 12.90 -36.33
N GLU A 51 -18.59 12.28 -36.55
CA GLU A 51 -18.71 11.02 -37.29
C GLU A 51 -18.32 11.18 -38.76
N ARG A 52 -18.74 12.27 -39.42
CA ARG A 52 -18.32 12.54 -40.80
C ARG A 52 -16.81 12.68 -40.90
N HIS A 53 -16.18 13.44 -39.99
CA HIS A 53 -14.74 13.58 -39.97
C HIS A 53 -14.05 12.22 -39.80
N TYR A 54 -14.48 11.43 -38.81
CA TYR A 54 -13.92 10.11 -38.56
C TYR A 54 -14.05 9.19 -39.78
N ARG A 55 -15.25 9.06 -40.35
CA ARG A 55 -15.50 8.16 -41.49
C ARG A 55 -14.82 8.59 -42.79
N THR A 56 -14.56 9.88 -42.99
CA THR A 56 -13.95 10.38 -44.23
C THR A 56 -12.42 10.46 -44.14
N VAL A 57 -11.87 10.80 -42.99
CA VAL A 57 -10.43 11.01 -42.78
C VAL A 57 -9.75 9.75 -42.21
N HIS A 58 -10.47 8.93 -41.43
CA HIS A 58 -9.94 7.80 -40.68
C HIS A 58 -10.66 6.46 -40.99
N LYS A 59 -11.09 6.28 -42.25
CA LYS A 59 -11.88 5.11 -42.72
C LYS A 59 -11.30 3.73 -42.39
N ASN A 60 -9.98 3.61 -42.18
CA ASN A 60 -9.31 2.34 -41.92
C ASN A 60 -9.02 2.10 -40.43
N TYR A 61 -9.29 3.05 -39.52
CA TYR A 61 -8.93 2.88 -38.11
C TYR A 61 -9.76 1.80 -37.40
N ASP A 62 -10.94 1.45 -37.93
CA ASP A 62 -11.76 0.36 -37.39
C ASP A 62 -11.14 -1.04 -37.63
N SER A 63 -10.26 -1.22 -38.61
CA SER A 63 -9.57 -2.51 -38.82
C SER A 63 -8.48 -2.74 -37.78
N ASP A 64 -7.73 -1.69 -37.47
CA ASP A 64 -6.58 -1.75 -36.57
C ASP A 64 -7.01 -1.65 -35.10
N PHE A 65 -8.10 -0.91 -34.85
CA PHE A 65 -8.68 -0.73 -33.52
C PHE A 65 -10.20 -0.95 -33.58
N PRO A 66 -10.68 -2.20 -33.49
CA PRO A 66 -12.12 -2.48 -33.58
C PRO A 66 -12.94 -1.72 -32.52
N PRO A 67 -14.14 -1.20 -32.86
CA PRO A 67 -15.03 -0.54 -31.89
C PRO A 67 -15.28 -1.41 -30.66
N LYS A 68 -15.31 -0.77 -29.48
CA LYS A 68 -15.50 -1.42 -28.15
C LYS A 68 -14.42 -2.44 -27.75
N SER A 69 -13.29 -2.52 -28.46
CA SER A 69 -12.16 -3.36 -28.07
C SER A 69 -11.30 -2.70 -26.98
N GLU A 70 -10.61 -3.52 -26.19
CA GLU A 70 -9.68 -3.05 -25.17
C GLU A 70 -8.46 -2.32 -25.79
N LEU A 71 -8.05 -2.74 -27.00
CA LEU A 71 -7.01 -2.07 -27.78
C LEU A 71 -7.41 -0.63 -28.12
N ARG A 72 -8.66 -0.41 -28.52
CA ARG A 72 -9.18 0.93 -28.82
C ARG A 72 -9.20 1.83 -27.58
N LYS A 73 -9.61 1.31 -26.41
CA LYS A 73 -9.61 2.06 -25.15
C LYS A 73 -8.21 2.48 -24.72
N ARG A 74 -7.24 1.57 -24.84
CA ARG A 74 -5.82 1.87 -24.58
C ARG A 74 -5.30 2.94 -25.53
N GLN A 75 -5.62 2.84 -26.82
CA GLN A 75 -5.20 3.81 -27.83
C GLN A 75 -5.78 5.22 -27.59
N VAL A 76 -7.04 5.32 -27.17
CA VAL A 76 -7.66 6.61 -26.78
C VAL A 76 -6.94 7.21 -25.58
N THR A 77 -6.61 6.39 -24.58
CA THR A 77 -5.88 6.82 -23.39
C THR A 77 -4.49 7.36 -23.74
N ASP A 78 -3.73 6.62 -24.55
CA ASP A 78 -2.40 7.04 -25.04
C ASP A 78 -2.46 8.34 -25.84
N PHE A 79 -3.43 8.50 -26.73
CA PHE A 79 -3.57 9.75 -27.50
C PHE A 79 -3.98 10.93 -26.64
N LYS A 80 -4.77 10.74 -25.57
CA LYS A 80 -5.09 11.79 -24.60
C LYS A 80 -3.86 12.18 -23.77
N LEU A 81 -3.02 11.22 -23.38
CA LEU A 81 -1.74 11.47 -22.72
C LEU A 81 -0.78 12.24 -23.62
N GLN A 82 -0.65 11.84 -24.89
CA GLN A 82 0.18 12.54 -25.88
C GLN A 82 -0.34 13.94 -26.20
N LEU A 83 -1.66 14.14 -26.29
CA LEU A 83 -2.27 15.45 -26.48
C LEU A 83 -1.98 16.38 -25.29
N SER A 84 -2.08 15.85 -24.07
CA SER A 84 -1.76 16.59 -22.84
C SER A 84 -0.26 16.91 -22.76
N GLY A 85 0.60 15.97 -23.18
CA GLY A 85 2.05 16.16 -23.26
C GLY A 85 2.48 17.20 -24.29
N GLN A 86 1.85 17.24 -25.47
CA GLN A 86 2.18 18.23 -26.50
C GLN A 86 1.63 19.63 -26.22
N GLN A 87 0.53 19.75 -25.47
CA GLN A 87 0.02 21.05 -25.00
C GLN A 87 0.98 21.75 -24.03
N SER A 88 1.87 21.00 -23.38
CA SER A 88 2.94 21.57 -22.56
C SER A 88 4.06 22.27 -23.37
N LEU A 89 4.17 21.99 -24.68
CA LEU A 89 5.25 22.49 -25.54
C LEU A 89 4.84 23.65 -26.46
N PHE A 90 3.54 23.84 -26.72
CA PHE A 90 3.01 24.92 -27.56
C PHE A 90 1.90 25.70 -26.83
N THR A 91 2.29 26.44 -25.80
CA THR A 91 1.45 27.54 -25.30
C THR A 91 2.28 28.81 -25.32
N GLN A 92 1.96 29.75 -26.23
CA GLN A 92 2.49 31.11 -26.17
C GLN A 92 1.95 31.83 -24.92
N PRO A 93 2.72 32.78 -24.33
CA PRO A 93 2.47 33.29 -23.00
C PRO A 93 1.32 34.31 -22.97
N GLY A 94 0.10 33.82 -22.78
CA GLY A 94 -1.03 34.57 -22.23
C GLY A 94 -1.24 34.17 -20.76
N SER A 95 -1.99 34.98 -20.02
CA SER A 95 -2.25 34.93 -18.56
C SER A 95 -2.54 33.57 -17.91
N ASP A 96 -2.83 32.51 -18.67
CA ASP A 96 -3.15 31.17 -18.19
C ASP A 96 -1.90 30.32 -17.86
N ALA A 97 -0.73 30.65 -18.41
CA ALA A 97 0.52 29.94 -18.11
C ALA A 97 0.95 30.10 -16.65
N LYS A 98 0.69 31.27 -16.04
CA LYS A 98 0.97 31.48 -14.61
C LYS A 98 0.12 30.57 -13.74
N SER A 99 -1.14 30.31 -14.11
CA SER A 99 -2.05 29.43 -13.36
C SER A 99 -1.59 27.97 -13.41
N VAL A 100 -1.26 27.47 -14.61
CA VAL A 100 -0.78 26.09 -14.80
C VAL A 100 0.60 25.87 -14.17
N THR A 101 1.53 26.82 -14.30
CA THR A 101 2.83 26.79 -13.62
C THR A 101 2.68 26.91 -12.09
N TRP A 102 1.73 27.69 -11.57
CA TRP A 102 1.42 27.70 -10.13
C TRP A 102 0.88 26.35 -9.65
N LEU A 103 -0.04 25.75 -10.40
CA LEU A 103 -0.63 24.44 -10.11
C LEU A 103 0.39 23.30 -10.16
N LEU A 104 1.38 23.36 -11.06
CA LEU A 104 2.48 22.40 -11.13
C LEU A 104 3.50 22.63 -10.02
N ASN A 105 3.89 23.89 -9.77
CA ASN A 105 4.80 24.24 -8.68
C ASN A 105 4.21 23.92 -7.31
N SER A 106 2.90 24.07 -7.13
CA SER A 106 2.22 23.68 -5.89
C SER A 106 2.20 22.16 -5.72
N LYS A 107 2.06 21.36 -6.79
CA LYS A 107 2.16 19.89 -6.72
C LYS A 107 3.54 19.43 -6.30
N SER A 108 4.58 19.93 -6.97
CA SER A 108 5.96 19.58 -6.63
C SER A 108 6.35 20.04 -5.22
N ALA A 109 5.88 21.22 -4.79
CA ALA A 109 6.11 21.69 -3.42
C ALA A 109 5.41 20.83 -2.37
N THR A 110 4.16 20.42 -2.60
CA THR A 110 3.43 19.52 -1.69
C THR A 110 4.09 18.14 -1.63
N GLU A 111 4.47 17.57 -2.77
CA GLU A 111 5.17 16.29 -2.81
C GLU A 111 6.52 16.36 -2.07
N ALA A 112 7.31 17.41 -2.31
CA ALA A 112 8.55 17.65 -1.58
C ALA A 112 8.32 17.82 -0.07
N SER A 113 7.24 18.51 0.31
CA SER A 113 6.87 18.69 1.72
C SER A 113 6.56 17.36 2.41
N LEU A 114 5.83 16.46 1.74
CA LEU A 114 5.56 15.10 2.21
C LEU A 114 6.86 14.29 2.36
N ARG A 115 7.74 14.33 1.36
CA ARG A 115 9.04 13.62 1.40
C ARG A 115 9.94 14.09 2.54
N VAL A 116 10.05 15.41 2.74
CA VAL A 116 10.84 15.99 3.84
C VAL A 116 10.21 15.63 5.18
N SER A 117 8.89 15.71 5.30
CA SER A 117 8.15 15.32 6.50
C SER A 117 8.36 13.84 6.83
N HIS A 118 8.31 12.95 5.83
CA HIS A 118 8.60 11.53 6.00
C HIS A 118 10.03 11.31 6.53
N SER A 119 11.01 12.04 5.99
CA SER A 119 12.39 11.97 6.47
C SER A 119 12.51 12.38 7.95
N ILE A 120 11.86 13.48 8.36
CA ILE A 120 11.84 13.93 9.77
C ILE A 120 11.29 12.82 10.67
N ILE A 121 10.14 12.24 10.30
CA ILE A 121 9.44 11.20 11.07
C ILE A 121 10.28 9.92 11.14
N LYS A 122 10.83 9.47 10.01
CA LYS A 122 11.67 8.26 9.91
C LYS A 122 12.94 8.36 10.77
N HIS A 123 13.52 9.56 10.86
CA HIS A 123 14.66 9.83 11.74
C HIS A 123 14.25 10.19 13.17
N LYS A 124 12.96 10.02 13.50
CA LYS A 124 12.39 10.21 14.84
C LYS A 124 12.62 11.64 15.34
N LYS A 125 12.72 12.63 14.46
CA LYS A 125 12.92 14.05 14.80
C LYS A 125 11.59 14.69 15.17
N ALA A 126 11.61 15.79 15.94
CA ALA A 126 10.39 16.42 16.39
C ALA A 126 9.68 17.11 15.20
N PHE A 127 8.34 17.14 15.17
CA PHE A 127 7.61 17.77 14.05
C PHE A 127 7.95 19.25 13.86
N GLN A 128 8.30 19.96 14.94
CA GLN A 128 8.77 21.35 14.87
C GLN A 128 10.10 21.51 14.12
N ASP A 129 10.90 20.44 14.01
CA ASP A 129 12.18 20.47 13.29
C ASP A 129 11.96 20.72 11.79
N GLY A 130 10.73 20.58 11.27
CA GLY A 130 10.40 20.97 9.90
C GLY A 130 10.63 22.45 9.60
N GLU A 131 10.40 23.34 10.57
CA GLU A 131 10.65 24.78 10.41
C GLU A 131 12.16 25.05 10.34
N MET A 132 12.95 24.40 11.21
CA MET A 132 14.41 24.47 11.18
C MET A 132 14.97 23.95 9.84
N VAL A 133 14.46 22.83 9.34
CA VAL A 133 14.89 22.27 8.03
C VAL A 133 14.60 23.26 6.91
N LYS A 134 13.43 23.92 6.93
CA LYS A 134 13.07 24.92 5.93
C LYS A 134 13.96 26.16 6.00
N GLU A 135 14.26 26.64 7.20
CA GLU A 135 15.16 27.77 7.44
C GLU A 135 16.57 27.46 6.92
N ALA A 136 17.14 26.31 7.31
CA ALA A 136 18.45 25.87 6.85
C ALA A 136 18.50 25.75 5.30
N PHE A 137 17.42 25.26 4.68
CA PHE A 137 17.37 25.14 3.23
C PHE A 137 17.32 26.51 2.53
N LEU A 138 16.59 27.48 3.10
CA LEU A 138 16.56 28.85 2.59
C LEU A 138 17.92 29.53 2.70
N GLU A 139 18.60 29.41 3.84
CA GLU A 139 19.92 30.01 4.06
C GLU A 139 20.97 29.44 3.08
N ALA A 140 21.00 28.11 2.94
CA ALA A 140 21.90 27.44 2.00
C ALA A 140 21.58 27.83 0.55
N ALA A 141 20.30 27.83 0.16
CA ALA A 141 19.88 28.19 -1.19
C ALA A 141 20.19 29.64 -1.54
N ASP A 142 20.04 30.58 -0.60
CA ASP A 142 20.35 31.99 -0.83
C ASP A 142 21.83 32.20 -1.19
N SER A 143 22.70 31.46 -0.52
CA SER A 143 24.15 31.46 -0.73
C SER A 143 24.57 30.70 -2.00
N LEU A 144 24.08 29.47 -2.19
CA LEU A 144 24.46 28.60 -3.30
C LEU A 144 23.96 29.10 -4.66
N PHE A 145 22.76 29.69 -4.70
CA PHE A 145 22.13 30.15 -5.93
C PHE A 145 22.26 31.67 -6.13
N ARG A 146 23.18 32.34 -5.43
CA ARG A 146 23.35 33.81 -5.46
C ARG A 146 23.39 34.39 -6.87
N ASP A 147 24.18 33.76 -7.76
CA ASP A 147 24.45 34.27 -9.11
C ASP A 147 23.54 33.63 -10.18
N PHE A 148 22.56 32.80 -9.76
CA PHE A 148 21.66 32.11 -10.67
C PHE A 148 20.52 33.05 -11.09
N LYS A 149 20.27 33.13 -12.40
CA LYS A 149 19.20 33.99 -12.96
C LYS A 149 17.80 33.63 -12.42
N ASN A 150 17.58 32.37 -12.08
CA ASN A 150 16.33 31.84 -11.54
C ASN A 150 16.30 31.74 -10.00
N LYS A 151 17.19 32.46 -9.28
CA LYS A 151 17.20 32.50 -7.82
C LYS A 151 15.83 32.84 -7.22
N PRO A 152 15.10 33.87 -7.69
CA PRO A 152 13.80 34.23 -7.10
C PRO A 152 12.79 33.09 -7.17
N GLU A 153 12.74 32.36 -8.28
CA GLU A 153 11.86 31.21 -8.49
C GLU A 153 12.23 30.05 -7.56
N ILE A 154 13.52 29.71 -7.45
CA ILE A 154 14.00 28.66 -6.53
C ILE A 154 13.61 29.00 -5.09
N MET A 155 13.92 30.23 -4.65
CA MET A 155 13.60 30.69 -3.30
C MET A 155 12.09 30.70 -3.05
N SER A 156 11.27 31.08 -4.03
CA SER A 156 9.81 31.00 -3.94
C SER A 156 9.33 29.56 -3.78
N SER A 157 9.90 28.61 -4.51
CA SER A 157 9.56 27.20 -4.40
C SER A 157 9.91 26.61 -3.04
N ILE A 158 11.06 26.98 -2.46
CA ILE A 158 11.44 26.55 -1.10
C ILE A 158 10.51 27.18 -0.06
N LYS A 159 10.16 28.45 -0.22
CA LYS A 159 9.17 29.13 0.66
C LYS A 159 7.80 28.48 0.60
N ALA A 160 7.41 27.86 -0.51
CA ALA A 160 6.15 27.16 -0.65
C ALA A 160 6.08 25.81 0.11
N LEU A 161 7.21 25.29 0.61
CA LEU A 161 7.23 24.04 1.37
C LEU A 161 6.40 24.15 2.66
N GLN A 162 5.52 23.17 2.90
CA GLN A 162 4.63 23.08 4.04
C GLN A 162 5.28 22.25 5.15
N LEU A 163 6.16 22.87 5.94
CA LEU A 163 6.96 22.20 6.96
C LEU A 163 6.75 22.77 8.38
N SER A 164 5.66 23.51 8.60
CA SER A 164 5.27 23.89 9.96
C SER A 164 4.94 22.65 10.79
N ARG A 165 5.01 22.75 12.12
CA ARG A 165 4.63 21.64 13.02
C ARG A 165 3.29 21.01 12.60
N ASN A 166 2.27 21.82 12.35
CA ASN A 166 0.93 21.36 11.99
C ASN A 166 0.90 20.66 10.61
N SER A 167 1.67 21.17 9.64
CA SER A 167 1.79 20.52 8.33
C SER A 167 2.47 19.16 8.46
N VAL A 168 3.57 19.06 9.22
CA VAL A 168 4.27 17.79 9.44
C VAL A 168 3.37 16.78 10.17
N THR A 169 2.60 17.22 11.18
CA THR A 169 1.59 16.36 11.84
C THR A 169 0.59 15.81 10.84
N ARG A 170 -0.04 16.68 10.03
CA ARG A 170 -1.02 16.27 9.02
C ARG A 170 -0.39 15.33 7.97
N HIS A 171 0.84 15.60 7.55
CA HIS A 171 1.56 14.72 6.64
C HIS A 171 1.81 13.33 7.27
N CYS A 172 2.12 13.27 8.56
CA CYS A 172 2.27 12.01 9.29
C CYS A 172 0.99 11.18 9.24
N GLU A 173 -0.16 11.77 9.60
CA GLU A 173 -1.47 11.10 9.54
C GLU A 173 -1.78 10.58 8.14
N MET A 174 -1.65 11.44 7.13
CA MET A 174 -1.97 11.10 5.74
C MET A 174 -1.07 9.99 5.18
N MET A 175 0.23 10.06 5.45
CA MET A 175 1.16 9.03 5.01
C MET A 175 0.93 7.73 5.80
N GLY A 176 0.66 7.81 7.11
CA GLY A 176 0.30 6.68 7.94
C GLY A 176 -0.93 5.93 7.41
N ASP A 177 -2.00 6.66 7.09
CA ASP A 177 -3.22 6.11 6.49
C ASP A 177 -2.95 5.46 5.13
N ASN A 178 -2.11 6.08 4.29
CA ASN A 178 -1.71 5.51 3.02
C ASN A 178 -0.97 4.18 3.20
N LEU A 179 -0.05 4.09 4.17
CA LEU A 179 0.64 2.84 4.49
C LEU A 179 -0.33 1.77 5.03
N THR A 180 -1.29 2.16 5.87
CA THR A 180 -2.36 1.25 6.32
C THR A 180 -3.16 0.68 5.15
N GLN A 181 -3.49 1.51 4.16
CA GLN A 181 -4.21 1.06 2.97
C GLN A 181 -3.37 0.12 2.10
N GLN A 182 -2.06 0.38 1.96
CA GLN A 182 -1.15 -0.53 1.26
C GLN A 182 -1.08 -1.88 1.99
N LEU A 183 -0.89 -1.88 3.31
CA LEU A 183 -0.89 -3.10 4.13
C LEU A 183 -2.18 -3.90 3.96
N ARG A 184 -3.35 -3.25 3.97
CA ARG A 184 -4.63 -3.94 3.75
C ARG A 184 -4.74 -4.61 2.38
N ARG A 185 -4.16 -4.01 1.34
CA ARG A 185 -4.12 -4.63 0.00
C ARG A 185 -3.22 -5.86 0.01
N ASP A 186 -2.04 -5.75 0.62
CA ASP A 186 -1.10 -6.87 0.73
C ASP A 186 -1.69 -8.02 1.56
N ILE A 187 -2.44 -7.76 2.64
CA ILE A 187 -3.18 -8.78 3.42
C ILE A 187 -4.28 -9.45 2.57
N ALA A 188 -4.97 -8.68 1.73
CA ALA A 188 -5.99 -9.22 0.84
C ALA A 188 -5.38 -10.13 -0.24
N ASP A 189 -4.19 -9.79 -0.73
CA ASP A 189 -3.47 -10.50 -1.80
C ASP A 189 -2.65 -11.71 -1.29
N CYS A 190 -2.13 -11.67 -0.07
CA CYS A 190 -1.25 -12.73 0.45
C CYS A 190 -1.94 -14.11 0.46
N GLU A 191 -1.17 -15.18 0.28
CA GLU A 191 -1.67 -16.56 0.41
C GLU A 191 -2.04 -16.84 1.87
N CYS A 192 -1.14 -16.50 2.79
CA CYS A 192 -1.33 -16.69 4.22
C CYS A 192 -0.50 -15.70 5.05
N PHE A 193 -0.79 -15.61 6.35
CA PHE A 193 -0.01 -14.79 7.26
C PHE A 193 0.09 -15.37 8.67
N SER A 194 1.08 -14.90 9.42
CA SER A 194 1.21 -15.14 10.86
C SER A 194 1.21 -13.84 11.64
N LEU A 195 0.86 -13.92 12.91
CA LEU A 195 0.84 -12.79 13.84
C LEU A 195 1.84 -12.98 14.98
N GLN A 196 2.57 -11.92 15.30
CA GLN A 196 3.42 -11.85 16.47
C GLN A 196 2.90 -10.75 17.38
N PHE A 197 2.68 -11.10 18.65
CA PHE A 197 2.17 -10.23 19.68
C PHE A 197 3.30 -9.85 20.63
N ASP A 198 3.32 -8.58 21.01
CA ASP A 198 4.34 -8.09 21.92
C ASP A 198 3.83 -6.96 22.81
N GLU A 199 4.29 -6.91 24.06
CA GLU A 199 3.89 -5.88 25.02
C GLU A 199 4.92 -4.76 25.13
N CYS A 200 4.55 -3.60 24.62
CA CYS A 200 5.22 -2.32 24.84
C CYS A 200 4.87 -1.70 26.18
N THR A 201 5.72 -1.94 27.17
CA THR A 201 5.75 -1.13 28.40
C THR A 201 6.54 0.16 28.17
N ASN A 202 5.95 1.32 28.52
CA ASN A 202 6.62 2.63 28.46
C ASN A 202 6.39 3.46 29.74
N ILE A 203 7.10 4.59 29.82
CA ILE A 203 7.14 5.67 30.84
C ILE A 203 5.76 6.32 31.13
N SER A 204 4.68 5.89 30.47
CA SER A 204 3.29 6.29 30.75
C SER A 204 2.54 5.05 31.26
N ASP A 205 1.67 5.20 32.26
CA ASP A 205 0.88 4.11 32.93
C ASP A 205 -0.07 3.30 32.00
N THR A 206 0.07 3.42 30.67
CA THR A 206 -0.65 2.62 29.67
C THR A 206 0.32 1.75 28.87
N SER A 207 0.19 0.44 29.06
CA SER A 207 0.86 -0.58 28.24
C SER A 207 0.22 -0.62 26.84
N GLN A 208 0.97 -0.99 25.81
CA GLN A 208 0.46 -1.14 24.44
C GLN A 208 0.81 -2.51 23.88
N LEU A 209 -0.16 -3.18 23.26
CA LEU A 209 0.03 -4.41 22.52
C LEU A 209 0.43 -4.07 21.09
N CYS A 210 1.65 -4.38 20.73
CA CYS A 210 2.11 -4.37 19.35
C CYS A 210 1.73 -5.67 18.69
N ILE A 211 1.10 -5.59 17.52
CA ILE A 211 0.84 -6.76 16.68
C ILE A 211 1.59 -6.56 15.36
N PHE A 212 2.46 -7.51 15.05
CA PHE A 212 3.14 -7.61 13.77
C PHE A 212 2.51 -8.70 12.93
N ILE A 213 2.57 -8.51 11.61
CA ILE A 213 2.07 -9.46 10.64
C ILE A 213 3.18 -9.84 9.67
N ARG A 214 3.34 -11.14 9.44
CA ARG A 214 4.23 -11.71 8.43
C ARG A 214 3.38 -12.35 7.35
N MET A 215 3.34 -11.74 6.18
CA MET A 215 2.55 -12.18 5.01
C MET A 215 3.43 -12.96 4.05
N VAL A 216 2.88 -14.00 3.42
CA VAL A 216 3.53 -14.74 2.33
C VAL A 216 2.70 -14.62 1.06
N PHE A 217 3.34 -14.30 -0.05
CA PHE A 217 2.70 -14.11 -1.36
C PHE A 217 2.90 -15.32 -2.26
N GLY A 218 2.19 -15.36 -3.39
CA GLY A 218 2.19 -16.53 -4.29
C GLY A 218 3.53 -16.83 -4.98
N ASP A 219 4.50 -15.92 -4.89
CA ASP A 219 5.88 -16.11 -5.32
C ASP A 219 6.81 -16.54 -4.16
N MET A 220 6.24 -16.98 -3.04
CA MET A 220 6.95 -17.42 -1.83
C MET A 220 7.81 -16.33 -1.18
N THR A 221 7.61 -15.07 -1.55
CA THR A 221 8.23 -13.95 -0.83
C THR A 221 7.45 -13.68 0.46
N ALA A 222 8.17 -13.27 1.49
CA ALA A 222 7.60 -12.90 2.77
C ALA A 222 7.83 -11.43 3.07
N LYS A 223 6.87 -10.82 3.76
CA LYS A 223 6.94 -9.42 4.17
C LYS A 223 6.43 -9.26 5.59
N GLU A 224 7.22 -8.60 6.42
CA GLU A 224 6.89 -8.30 7.81
C GLU A 224 6.54 -6.83 7.99
N GLU A 225 5.44 -6.54 8.66
CA GLU A 225 4.95 -5.18 8.88
C GLU A 225 4.28 -5.03 10.25
N LEU A 226 4.21 -3.79 10.75
CA LEU A 226 3.39 -3.47 11.92
C LEU A 226 1.91 -3.49 11.50
N LEU A 227 1.14 -4.41 12.09
CA LEU A 227 -0.30 -4.50 11.86
C LEU A 227 -1.03 -3.36 12.58
N THR A 228 -0.85 -3.23 13.89
CA THR A 228 -1.51 -2.21 14.72
C THR A 228 -0.86 -2.08 16.10
N LEU A 229 -1.15 -0.96 16.79
CA LEU A 229 -0.92 -0.76 18.21
C LEU A 229 -2.26 -0.72 18.94
N LEU A 230 -2.48 -1.63 19.88
CA LEU A 230 -3.71 -1.66 20.66
C LEU A 230 -3.42 -1.26 22.12
N PRO A 231 -4.11 -0.28 22.69
CA PRO A 231 -3.90 0.12 24.08
C PRO A 231 -4.33 -1.00 25.04
N MET A 232 -3.52 -1.24 26.07
CA MET A 232 -3.79 -2.22 27.13
C MET A 232 -3.87 -1.54 28.50
N LYS A 233 -4.71 -2.09 29.37
CA LYS A 233 -4.77 -1.73 30.79
C LYS A 233 -3.62 -2.39 31.55
N GLU A 234 -3.13 -1.78 32.63
CA GLU A 234 -2.00 -2.28 33.44
C GLU A 234 -2.15 -3.72 33.94
N HIS A 235 -3.39 -4.18 34.15
CA HIS A 235 -3.72 -5.53 34.63
C HIS A 235 -4.49 -6.37 33.62
N ALA A 236 -4.37 -6.08 32.32
CA ALA A 236 -5.04 -6.85 31.28
C ALA A 236 -4.69 -8.34 31.39
N GLN A 237 -5.69 -9.22 31.48
CA GLN A 237 -5.57 -10.68 31.47
C GLN A 237 -5.58 -11.23 30.03
N GLY A 238 -5.41 -12.55 29.84
CA GLY A 238 -5.46 -13.15 28.50
C GLY A 238 -6.81 -12.94 27.81
N GLU A 239 -7.90 -12.97 28.56
CA GLU A 239 -9.26 -12.65 28.07
C GLU A 239 -9.36 -11.20 27.55
N ASP A 240 -8.74 -10.23 28.23
CA ASP A 240 -8.76 -8.83 27.78
C ASP A 240 -8.01 -8.68 26.44
N ILE A 241 -6.86 -9.36 26.31
CA ILE A 241 -6.08 -9.40 25.06
C ILE A 241 -6.92 -10.01 23.94
N PHE A 242 -7.62 -11.11 24.22
CA PHE A 242 -8.50 -11.78 23.27
C PHE A 242 -9.61 -10.86 22.79
N GLN A 243 -10.33 -10.21 23.70
CA GLN A 243 -11.43 -9.33 23.34
C GLN A 243 -10.95 -8.11 22.54
N ILE A 244 -9.79 -7.52 22.91
CA ILE A 244 -9.18 -6.41 22.17
C ILE A 244 -8.81 -6.85 20.75
N PHE A 245 -8.16 -8.00 20.61
CA PHE A 245 -7.79 -8.56 19.32
C PHE A 245 -9.03 -8.89 18.48
N LYS A 246 -10.06 -9.50 19.06
CA LYS A 246 -11.30 -9.85 18.36
C LYS A 246 -12.03 -8.62 17.85
N ASN A 247 -12.16 -7.60 18.68
CA ASN A 247 -12.72 -6.30 18.28
C ASN A 247 -11.95 -5.69 17.10
N PHE A 248 -10.62 -5.81 17.11
CA PHE A 248 -9.79 -5.38 15.99
C PHE A 248 -10.05 -6.19 14.71
N VAL A 249 -10.11 -7.53 14.82
CA VAL A 249 -10.42 -8.43 13.70
C VAL A 249 -11.77 -8.07 13.07
N ASP A 250 -12.81 -7.91 13.88
CA ASP A 250 -14.16 -7.61 13.41
C ASP A 250 -14.25 -6.21 12.78
N LYS A 251 -13.60 -5.21 13.40
CA LYS A 251 -13.57 -3.82 12.89
C LYS A 251 -12.81 -3.70 11.58
N THR A 252 -11.72 -4.45 11.42
CA THR A 252 -10.85 -4.37 10.23
C THR A 252 -11.19 -5.39 9.15
N GLN A 253 -12.06 -6.36 9.46
CA GLN A 253 -12.37 -7.49 8.59
C GLN A 253 -11.10 -8.26 8.20
N LEU A 254 -10.23 -8.52 9.19
CA LEU A 254 -9.01 -9.27 8.98
C LEU A 254 -9.37 -10.70 8.50
N PRO A 255 -8.82 -11.20 7.36
CA PRO A 255 -9.16 -12.51 6.83
C PRO A 255 -8.49 -13.62 7.64
N VAL A 256 -8.97 -13.86 8.85
CA VAL A 256 -8.37 -14.81 9.81
C VAL A 256 -8.31 -16.25 9.29
N TYR A 257 -9.11 -16.64 8.30
CA TYR A 257 -8.99 -17.94 7.63
C TYR A 257 -7.63 -18.16 6.94
N LYS A 258 -6.85 -17.08 6.70
CA LYS A 258 -5.48 -17.12 6.17
C LYS A 258 -4.39 -17.22 7.27
N LEU A 259 -4.78 -17.25 8.53
CA LEU A 259 -3.87 -17.29 9.68
C LEU A 259 -3.17 -18.65 9.79
N VAL A 260 -1.84 -18.64 9.89
CA VAL A 260 -1.00 -19.83 10.04
C VAL A 260 -0.48 -20.00 11.45
N SER A 261 0.05 -18.93 12.05
CA SER A 261 0.60 -19.00 13.40
C SER A 261 0.38 -17.72 14.20
N ILE A 262 0.31 -17.89 15.52
CA ILE A 262 0.32 -16.82 16.51
C ILE A 262 1.50 -17.05 17.46
N THR A 263 2.31 -16.02 17.70
CA THR A 263 3.50 -16.10 18.56
C THR A 263 3.61 -14.91 19.51
N THR A 264 4.31 -15.08 20.63
CA THR A 264 4.78 -13.99 21.50
C THR A 264 6.32 -13.96 21.48
N ASP A 265 6.90 -12.84 21.89
CA ASP A 265 8.36 -12.69 22.10
C ASP A 265 8.91 -13.54 23.28
N GLY A 266 8.01 -14.14 24.07
CA GLY A 266 8.36 -14.93 25.25
C GLY A 266 8.77 -14.10 26.46
N ALA A 267 8.46 -12.80 26.49
CA ALA A 267 8.66 -11.98 27.67
C ALA A 267 7.91 -12.60 28.88
N PRO A 268 8.57 -12.82 30.04
CA PRO A 268 7.93 -13.47 31.19
C PRO A 268 6.63 -12.83 31.66
N ALA A 269 6.46 -11.52 31.45
CA ALA A 269 5.25 -10.76 31.77
C ALA A 269 4.06 -11.09 30.84
N MET A 270 4.33 -11.60 29.63
CA MET A 270 3.32 -11.94 28.63
C MET A 270 3.01 -13.44 28.60
N VAL A 271 3.98 -14.33 28.84
CA VAL A 271 3.79 -15.80 28.68
C VAL A 271 2.54 -16.34 29.38
N GLY A 272 2.30 -15.95 30.64
CA GLY A 272 1.14 -16.44 31.41
C GLY A 272 -0.20 -16.02 30.80
N ARG A 273 -0.35 -14.73 30.52
CA ARG A 273 -1.56 -14.14 29.91
C ARG A 273 -1.72 -14.54 28.45
N PHE A 274 -0.62 -14.72 27.75
CA PHE A 274 -0.61 -15.15 26.37
C PHE A 274 -1.13 -16.59 26.23
N ASN A 275 -0.78 -17.49 27.13
CA ASN A 275 -1.34 -18.85 27.13
C ASN A 275 -2.87 -18.85 27.32
N GLU A 276 -3.39 -17.99 28.19
CA GLU A 276 -4.83 -17.81 28.37
C GLU A 276 -5.48 -17.21 27.10
N PHE A 277 -4.86 -16.18 26.50
CA PHE A 277 -5.28 -15.61 25.21
C PHE A 277 -5.34 -16.67 24.09
N ILE A 278 -4.32 -17.54 23.99
CA ILE A 278 -4.28 -18.60 22.98
C ILE A 278 -5.35 -19.65 23.24
N ALA A 279 -5.61 -20.01 24.50
CA ALA A 279 -6.69 -20.91 24.85
C ALA A 279 -8.04 -20.36 24.35
N LYS A 280 -8.29 -19.07 24.57
CA LYS A 280 -9.49 -18.38 24.06
C LYS A 280 -9.56 -18.33 22.54
N CYS A 281 -8.43 -18.08 21.87
CA CYS A 281 -8.38 -18.13 20.41
C CYS A 281 -8.72 -19.52 19.86
N ARG A 282 -8.36 -20.60 20.56
CA ARG A 282 -8.68 -21.98 20.15
C ARG A 282 -10.12 -22.39 20.44
N GLU A 283 -10.80 -21.70 21.35
CA GLU A 283 -12.22 -21.89 21.65
C GLU A 283 -13.15 -21.15 20.67
N ASP A 284 -12.62 -20.17 19.90
CA ASP A 284 -13.38 -19.38 18.94
C ASP A 284 -13.43 -20.06 17.56
N ASP A 285 -14.61 -20.55 17.19
CA ASP A 285 -14.88 -21.22 15.90
C ASP A 285 -14.56 -20.36 14.67
N ALA A 286 -14.44 -19.04 14.80
CA ALA A 286 -14.11 -18.15 13.70
C ALA A 286 -12.61 -18.15 13.35
N LEU A 287 -11.75 -18.60 14.26
CA LEU A 287 -10.31 -18.72 14.01
C LEU A 287 -9.99 -20.11 13.47
N PRO A 288 -9.15 -20.24 12.43
CA PRO A 288 -8.72 -21.55 11.95
C PRO A 288 -7.81 -22.21 12.99
N SER A 289 -7.51 -23.48 12.80
CA SER A 289 -6.37 -24.06 13.50
C SER A 289 -5.09 -23.32 13.12
N PHE A 290 -4.29 -22.93 14.11
CA PHE A 290 -3.03 -22.21 13.93
C PHE A 290 -1.94 -22.77 14.84
N LEU A 291 -0.70 -22.56 14.43
CA LEU A 291 0.49 -22.93 15.18
C LEU A 291 0.76 -21.91 16.30
N GLN A 292 1.15 -22.40 17.48
CA GLN A 292 1.59 -21.57 18.60
C GLN A 292 3.09 -21.78 18.83
N SER A 293 3.96 -20.91 18.31
CA SER A 293 5.41 -21.14 18.31
C SER A 293 6.15 -20.78 19.62
N ASP A 294 5.43 -20.47 20.71
CA ASP A 294 6.07 -20.04 21.97
C ASP A 294 6.77 -21.15 22.74
N LYS A 295 6.47 -22.40 22.41
CA LYS A 295 7.29 -23.52 22.83
C LYS A 295 8.41 -23.71 21.83
N ARG A 296 9.34 -22.73 21.80
CA ARG A 296 10.60 -22.73 21.04
C ARG A 296 11.41 -24.04 21.09
N PHE A 297 11.06 -24.97 21.99
CA PHE A 297 11.74 -26.26 22.18
C PHE A 297 10.88 -27.51 21.90
N GLN A 298 9.54 -27.45 21.93
CA GLN A 298 8.70 -28.64 21.61
C GLN A 298 8.34 -28.68 20.12
N ASP A 299 8.00 -27.54 19.53
CA ASP A 299 7.70 -27.47 18.09
C ASP A 299 8.98 -27.55 17.25
N PHE A 300 10.14 -27.18 17.81
CA PHE A 300 11.42 -27.27 17.11
C PHE A 300 11.77 -28.72 16.73
N ALA A 301 11.43 -29.69 17.58
CA ALA A 301 11.64 -31.10 17.27
C ALA A 301 10.82 -31.59 16.06
N LEU A 302 9.66 -30.98 15.81
CA LEU A 302 8.82 -31.26 14.63
C LEU A 302 9.22 -30.38 13.43
N LEU A 303 9.56 -29.11 13.68
CA LEU A 303 9.91 -28.12 12.67
C LEU A 303 11.29 -28.36 12.06
N GLU A 304 12.28 -28.80 12.84
CA GLU A 304 13.65 -28.98 12.37
C GLU A 304 13.75 -30.03 11.24
N PRO A 305 13.17 -31.24 11.37
CA PRO A 305 13.15 -32.19 10.26
C PRO A 305 12.45 -31.64 9.01
N ILE A 306 11.34 -30.93 9.19
CA ILE A 306 10.58 -30.33 8.08
C ILE A 306 11.40 -29.23 7.41
N ALA A 307 11.94 -28.28 8.18
CA ALA A 307 12.77 -27.20 7.66
C ALA A 307 14.03 -27.73 6.96
N THR A 308 14.64 -28.80 7.49
CA THR A 308 15.78 -29.48 6.87
C THR A 308 15.40 -30.04 5.50
N PHE A 309 14.27 -30.73 5.41
CA PHE A 309 13.73 -31.20 4.13
C PHE A 309 13.38 -30.03 3.20
N MET A 310 12.81 -28.94 3.70
CA MET A 310 12.47 -27.79 2.85
C MET A 310 13.70 -27.07 2.29
N CYS A 311 14.82 -27.10 3.01
CA CYS A 311 16.11 -26.59 2.54
C CYS A 311 16.77 -27.56 1.55
N ASN A 312 16.59 -28.86 1.72
CA ASN A 312 17.18 -29.89 0.87
C ASN A 312 16.20 -31.07 0.62
N PRO A 313 15.22 -30.91 -0.29
CA PRO A 313 14.17 -31.91 -0.48
C PRO A 313 14.65 -33.21 -1.13
N PHE A 314 15.86 -33.21 -1.69
CA PHE A 314 16.46 -34.36 -2.38
C PHE A 314 17.58 -35.05 -1.58
N GLY A 315 17.65 -34.82 -0.27
CA GLY A 315 18.60 -35.49 0.62
C GLY A 315 18.34 -37.00 0.73
N GLU A 316 19.40 -37.80 0.69
CA GLU A 316 19.33 -39.27 0.64
C GLU A 316 18.83 -39.92 1.94
N ASP A 317 18.92 -39.21 3.08
CA ASP A 317 18.58 -39.72 4.43
C ASP A 317 17.18 -39.30 4.92
N THR A 318 16.25 -38.97 4.03
CA THR A 318 14.91 -38.51 4.44
C THR A 318 14.00 -39.68 4.79
N GLU A 319 13.62 -39.83 6.07
CA GLU A 319 12.56 -40.76 6.50
C GLU A 319 11.17 -40.18 6.16
N VAL A 320 10.70 -40.47 4.93
CA VAL A 320 9.48 -39.84 4.37
C VAL A 320 8.22 -40.11 5.19
N ASP A 321 7.99 -41.34 5.66
CA ASP A 321 6.80 -41.70 6.44
C ASP A 321 6.67 -40.88 7.75
N SER A 322 7.73 -40.89 8.56
CA SER A 322 7.81 -40.12 9.80
C SER A 322 7.66 -38.61 9.53
N LEU A 323 8.33 -38.10 8.49
CA LEU A 323 8.28 -36.70 8.14
C LEU A 323 6.91 -36.27 7.62
N ALA A 324 6.26 -37.07 6.78
CA ALA A 324 4.92 -36.82 6.27
C ALA A 324 3.90 -36.78 7.42
N SER A 325 4.01 -37.69 8.40
CA SER A 325 3.20 -37.68 9.62
C SER A 325 3.40 -36.40 10.44
N ASN A 326 4.65 -35.94 10.58
CA ASN A 326 4.97 -34.69 11.26
C ASN A 326 4.37 -33.46 10.54
N ILE A 327 4.53 -33.37 9.21
CA ILE A 327 3.95 -32.30 8.38
C ILE A 327 2.42 -32.29 8.50
N ALA A 328 1.80 -33.47 8.37
CA ALA A 328 0.35 -33.62 8.44
C ALA A 328 -0.21 -33.21 9.81
N THR A 329 0.49 -33.59 10.88
CA THR A 329 0.13 -33.20 12.25
C THR A 329 0.26 -31.69 12.43
N LEU A 330 1.35 -31.10 11.95
CA LEU A 330 1.66 -29.68 12.17
C LEU A 330 0.74 -28.76 11.35
N PHE A 331 0.47 -29.08 10.09
CA PHE A 331 -0.29 -28.22 9.17
C PHE A 331 -1.72 -28.73 8.87
N HIS A 332 -2.18 -29.70 9.65
CA HIS A 332 -3.50 -30.35 9.54
C HIS A 332 -3.78 -30.80 8.10
N MET A 333 -2.87 -31.61 7.57
CA MET A 333 -2.96 -32.19 6.22
C MET A 333 -3.24 -33.70 6.29
N ASN A 334 -3.47 -34.31 5.13
CA ASN A 334 -3.62 -35.76 5.03
C ASN A 334 -2.24 -36.42 4.89
N ALA A 335 -1.80 -37.18 5.88
CA ALA A 335 -0.47 -37.80 5.89
C ALA A 335 -0.17 -38.67 4.66
N PRO A 336 -1.04 -39.60 4.23
CA PRO A 336 -0.82 -40.36 2.99
C PRO A 336 -0.65 -39.50 1.73
N ALA A 337 -1.43 -38.41 1.60
CA ALA A 337 -1.29 -37.50 0.46
C ALA A 337 0.02 -36.70 0.50
N VAL A 338 0.46 -36.29 1.70
CA VAL A 338 1.76 -35.65 1.92
C VAL A 338 2.90 -36.61 1.53
N GLU A 339 2.82 -37.86 1.98
CA GLU A 339 3.81 -38.91 1.68
C GLU A 339 3.92 -39.17 0.17
N ASP A 340 2.78 -39.33 -0.53
CA ASP A 340 2.73 -39.54 -1.98
C ASP A 340 3.35 -38.36 -2.76
N GLU A 341 3.04 -37.13 -2.35
CA GLU A 341 3.64 -35.92 -2.94
C GLU A 341 5.16 -35.88 -2.71
N MET A 342 5.64 -36.23 -1.51
CA MET A 342 7.07 -36.23 -1.19
C MET A 342 7.84 -37.27 -2.03
N LEU A 343 7.32 -38.49 -2.14
CA LEU A 343 7.91 -39.54 -2.98
C LEU A 343 7.92 -39.15 -4.46
N THR A 344 6.82 -38.56 -4.93
CA THR A 344 6.69 -38.03 -6.29
C THR A 344 7.66 -36.88 -6.53
N LEU A 345 7.88 -36.02 -5.55
CA LEU A 345 8.84 -34.92 -5.62
C LEU A 345 10.27 -35.45 -5.71
N GLN A 346 10.66 -36.36 -4.81
CA GLN A 346 12.01 -36.90 -4.72
C GLN A 346 12.43 -37.71 -5.95
N SER A 347 11.47 -38.35 -6.63
CA SER A 347 11.69 -39.09 -7.87
C SER A 347 11.71 -38.19 -9.13
N ASP A 348 11.36 -36.91 -9.04
CA ASP A 348 11.32 -36.00 -10.18
C ASP A 348 12.71 -35.43 -10.51
N ILE A 349 13.36 -36.05 -11.50
CA ILE A 349 14.71 -35.67 -11.98
C ILE A 349 14.74 -34.22 -12.50
N ARG A 350 13.64 -33.73 -13.10
CA ARG A 350 13.59 -32.37 -13.67
C ARG A 350 13.59 -31.34 -12.55
N LEU A 351 12.78 -31.56 -11.51
CA LEU A 351 12.77 -30.71 -10.33
C LEU A 351 14.10 -30.78 -9.58
N LYS A 352 14.70 -31.97 -9.45
CA LYS A 352 16.03 -32.16 -8.83
C LYS A 352 17.12 -31.33 -9.50
N SER A 353 17.13 -31.26 -10.84
CA SER A 353 18.10 -30.43 -11.58
C SER A 353 17.94 -28.92 -11.35
N ARG A 354 16.83 -28.49 -10.76
CA ARG A 354 16.47 -27.09 -10.51
C ARG A 354 16.30 -26.78 -9.01
N ALA A 355 16.87 -27.62 -8.13
CA ALA A 355 16.78 -27.53 -6.67
C ALA A 355 17.60 -26.36 -6.06
N HIS A 356 17.56 -25.17 -6.68
CA HIS A 356 18.29 -23.99 -6.25
C HIS A 356 17.37 -22.76 -6.27
N GLY A 357 17.63 -21.79 -5.38
CA GLY A 357 16.90 -20.54 -5.34
C GLY A 357 15.43 -20.72 -4.99
N GLN A 358 14.52 -20.17 -5.81
CA GLN A 358 13.07 -20.21 -5.62
C GLN A 358 12.46 -21.55 -6.07
N PHE A 359 12.99 -22.67 -5.56
CA PHE A 359 12.56 -24.02 -5.94
C PHE A 359 11.05 -24.24 -5.74
N TRP A 360 10.52 -23.81 -4.60
CA TRP A 360 9.11 -24.01 -4.23
C TRP A 360 8.13 -23.31 -5.19
N ASN A 361 8.56 -22.26 -5.90
CA ASN A 361 7.76 -21.60 -6.95
C ASN A 361 7.60 -22.46 -8.21
N LEU A 362 8.42 -23.50 -8.38
CA LEU A 362 8.33 -24.41 -9.52
C LEU A 362 7.24 -25.46 -9.35
N LEU A 363 6.76 -25.66 -8.11
CA LEU A 363 5.69 -26.61 -7.83
C LEU A 363 4.35 -26.02 -8.22
N THR A 364 3.56 -26.77 -8.99
CA THR A 364 2.20 -26.39 -9.36
C THR A 364 1.22 -26.81 -8.27
N GLU A 365 0.26 -25.96 -7.93
CA GLU A 365 -0.78 -26.27 -6.93
C GLU A 365 -1.60 -27.52 -7.29
N GLU A 366 -1.77 -27.81 -8.58
CA GLU A 366 -2.48 -29.01 -9.04
C GLU A 366 -1.74 -30.33 -8.71
N LYS A 367 -0.40 -30.30 -8.66
CA LYS A 367 0.43 -31.52 -8.52
C LYS A 367 0.99 -31.68 -7.11
N TYR A 368 1.27 -30.57 -6.43
CA TYR A 368 1.91 -30.56 -5.11
C TYR A 368 1.23 -29.59 -4.13
N PRO A 369 -0.09 -29.68 -3.92
CA PRO A 369 -0.81 -28.77 -3.04
C PRO A 369 -0.32 -28.83 -1.58
N ASN A 370 0.01 -30.02 -1.06
CA ASN A 370 0.45 -30.16 0.33
C ASN A 370 1.88 -29.64 0.51
N MET A 371 2.80 -29.93 -0.42
CA MET A 371 4.18 -29.41 -0.36
C MET A 371 4.22 -27.89 -0.48
N ARG A 372 3.42 -27.30 -1.37
CA ARG A 372 3.28 -25.84 -1.44
C ARG A 372 2.74 -25.27 -0.14
N LYS A 373 1.62 -25.81 0.38
CA LYS A 373 1.05 -25.35 1.65
C LYS A 373 2.05 -25.46 2.80
N CYS A 374 2.86 -26.52 2.86
CA CYS A 374 3.91 -26.69 3.86
C CYS A 374 4.99 -25.61 3.72
N ALA A 375 5.45 -25.37 2.49
CA ALA A 375 6.43 -24.31 2.19
C ALA A 375 5.91 -22.93 2.59
N THR A 376 4.71 -22.57 2.14
CA THR A 376 4.11 -21.26 2.41
C THR A 376 3.92 -21.08 3.92
N SER A 377 3.42 -22.11 4.61
CA SER A 377 3.20 -22.06 6.07
C SER A 377 4.50 -21.90 6.85
N LEU A 378 5.57 -22.63 6.49
CA LEU A 378 6.89 -22.47 7.10
C LEU A 378 7.47 -21.07 6.84
N THR A 379 7.29 -20.56 5.63
CA THR A 379 7.76 -19.23 5.24
C THR A 379 7.05 -18.12 6.04
N ALA A 380 5.79 -18.36 6.43
CA ALA A 380 4.97 -17.45 7.23
C ALA A 380 5.40 -17.38 8.70
N LEU A 381 6.12 -18.38 9.22
CA LEU A 381 6.58 -18.36 10.60
C LEU A 381 7.60 -17.22 10.84
N PHE A 382 7.48 -16.56 12.00
CA PHE A 382 8.44 -15.53 12.41
C PHE A 382 9.78 -16.17 12.77
N GLY A 383 10.83 -15.78 12.06
CA GLY A 383 12.20 -16.26 12.30
C GLY A 383 12.98 -15.44 13.34
N SER A 384 12.47 -14.28 13.76
CA SER A 384 13.12 -13.41 14.76
C SER A 384 12.12 -12.47 15.43
N THR A 385 12.54 -11.83 16.53
CA THR A 385 11.84 -10.71 17.20
C THR A 385 12.36 -9.34 16.76
N TYR A 386 13.18 -9.27 15.69
CA TYR A 386 13.89 -8.04 15.30
C TYR A 386 12.94 -6.86 15.04
N MET A 387 11.80 -7.10 14.38
CA MET A 387 10.82 -6.06 14.11
C MET A 387 10.18 -5.53 15.40
N CYS A 388 9.92 -6.41 16.38
CA CYS A 388 9.51 -6.01 17.70
C CYS A 388 10.57 -5.12 18.36
N ASP A 389 11.81 -5.63 18.50
CA ASP A 389 12.94 -4.92 19.13
C ASP A 389 13.18 -3.53 18.53
N SER A 390 13.11 -3.48 17.19
CA SER A 390 13.17 -2.23 16.44
C SER A 390 12.01 -1.31 16.83
N ALA A 391 10.77 -1.77 16.75
CA ALA A 391 9.60 -0.96 17.09
C ALA A 391 9.65 -0.42 18.53
N PHE A 392 10.08 -1.20 19.52
CA PHE A 392 10.27 -0.74 20.90
C PHE A 392 11.26 0.42 20.99
N SER A 393 12.40 0.28 20.32
CA SER A 393 13.41 1.34 20.28
C SER A 393 12.83 2.63 19.68
N HIS A 394 12.01 2.49 18.63
CA HIS A 394 11.33 3.62 18.02
C HIS A 394 10.30 4.26 18.96
N ILE A 395 9.42 3.47 19.59
CA ILE A 395 8.38 3.96 20.51
C ILE A 395 9.03 4.75 21.66
N LYS A 396 10.10 4.23 22.27
CA LYS A 396 10.83 4.92 23.36
C LYS A 396 11.35 6.29 22.94
N ILE A 397 11.95 6.39 21.74
CA ILE A 397 12.49 7.66 21.22
C ILE A 397 11.36 8.63 20.86
N ILE A 398 10.31 8.15 20.19
CA ILE A 398 9.18 8.96 19.76
C ILE A 398 8.45 9.52 20.99
N LYS A 399 7.99 8.67 21.92
CA LYS A 399 7.31 9.14 23.14
C LYS A 399 8.19 10.06 24.00
N SER A 400 9.51 9.85 24.05
CA SER A 400 10.44 10.77 24.74
C SER A 400 10.44 12.18 24.13
N LYS A 401 10.39 12.30 22.80
CA LYS A 401 10.42 13.59 22.10
C LYS A 401 9.08 14.31 22.06
N TYR A 402 7.97 13.57 22.09
CA TYR A 402 6.61 14.11 21.97
C TYR A 402 5.81 14.12 23.28
N ARG A 403 6.50 13.94 24.43
CA ARG A 403 6.06 13.60 25.81
C ARG A 403 4.73 14.17 26.33
N SER A 404 4.17 15.23 25.75
CA SER A 404 2.97 15.92 26.24
C SER A 404 1.85 16.12 25.22
N THR A 405 1.98 15.66 23.96
CA THR A 405 1.05 16.10 22.88
C THR A 405 0.63 15.02 21.87
N MET A 406 1.07 13.77 22.02
CA MET A 406 0.83 12.72 21.01
C MET A 406 -0.30 11.79 21.42
N THR A 407 -1.31 11.63 20.55
CA THR A 407 -2.36 10.63 20.71
C THR A 407 -1.86 9.23 20.33
N ASP A 408 -2.60 8.18 20.69
CA ASP A 408 -2.27 6.81 20.28
C ASP A 408 -2.28 6.63 18.75
N ASP A 409 -3.22 7.28 18.05
CA ASP A 409 -3.28 7.26 16.58
C ASP A 409 -2.05 7.91 15.94
N HIS A 410 -1.56 9.02 16.50
CA HIS A 410 -0.34 9.68 16.03
C HIS A 410 0.90 8.83 16.27
N LEU A 411 0.94 8.13 17.40
CA LEU A 411 2.03 7.20 17.71
C LEU A 411 2.06 6.05 16.70
N GLU A 412 0.92 5.43 16.40
CA GLU A 412 0.86 4.34 15.42
C GLU A 412 1.32 4.82 14.04
N ALA A 413 0.85 5.99 13.58
CA ALA A 413 1.29 6.57 12.31
C ALA A 413 2.81 6.85 12.28
N CYS A 414 3.35 7.43 13.34
CA CYS A 414 4.79 7.67 13.45
C CYS A 414 5.61 6.37 13.44
N LEU A 415 5.15 5.37 14.19
CA LEU A 415 5.82 4.09 14.27
C LEU A 415 5.80 3.39 12.92
N ARG A 416 4.63 3.30 12.28
CA ARG A 416 4.46 2.72 10.95
C ARG A 416 5.37 3.42 9.93
N LEU A 417 5.45 4.74 9.91
CA LEU A 417 6.35 5.47 9.00
C LEU A 417 7.84 5.26 9.31
N ALA A 418 8.20 4.93 10.55
CA ALA A 418 9.58 4.70 10.94
C ALA A 418 10.05 3.27 10.70
N THR A 419 9.17 2.28 10.84
CA THR A 419 9.52 0.85 10.77
C THR A 419 9.11 0.16 9.49
N SER A 420 8.15 0.71 8.75
CA SER A 420 7.58 0.03 7.59
C SER A 420 8.56 -0.05 6.41
N SER A 421 8.46 -1.13 5.65
CA SER A 421 9.13 -1.29 4.36
C SER A 421 8.39 -0.57 3.21
N TYR A 422 7.13 -0.20 3.41
CA TYR A 422 6.37 0.57 2.42
C TYR A 422 6.91 2.00 2.27
N CYS A 423 6.68 2.57 1.08
CA CYS A 423 6.86 3.99 0.84
C CYS A 423 5.48 4.64 0.64
N PRO A 424 5.21 5.80 1.26
CA PRO A 424 3.99 6.54 0.98
C PRO A 424 3.89 6.91 -0.51
N ASP A 425 2.71 6.76 -1.09
CA ASP A 425 2.44 7.21 -2.47
C ASP A 425 2.31 8.74 -2.50
N TYR A 426 3.45 9.42 -2.58
CA TYR A 426 3.53 10.87 -2.57
C TYR A 426 2.75 11.53 -3.70
N ALA A 427 2.73 10.89 -4.88
CA ALA A 427 2.04 11.42 -6.05
C ALA A 427 0.54 11.49 -5.76
N THR A 428 -0.07 10.36 -5.37
CA THR A 428 -1.50 10.29 -5.05
C THR A 428 -1.87 11.20 -3.87
N LEU A 429 -1.04 11.21 -2.82
CA LEU A 429 -1.27 12.05 -1.64
C LEU A 429 -1.21 13.55 -1.97
N SER A 430 -0.26 13.98 -2.80
CA SER A 430 -0.14 15.39 -3.21
C SER A 430 -1.38 15.88 -3.96
N HIS A 431 -1.98 15.02 -4.80
CA HIS A 431 -3.23 15.33 -5.50
C HIS A 431 -4.41 15.54 -4.54
N SER A 432 -4.53 14.70 -3.51
CA SER A 432 -5.63 14.78 -2.54
C SER A 432 -5.62 16.05 -1.67
N LEU A 433 -4.43 16.56 -1.34
CA LEU A 433 -4.25 17.76 -0.51
C LEU A 433 -4.76 19.02 -1.21
N GLN A 434 -4.65 19.07 -2.53
CA GLN A 434 -5.06 20.22 -3.33
C GLN A 434 -6.58 20.34 -3.44
N CYS A 435 -7.30 19.23 -3.61
CA CYS A 435 -8.77 19.24 -3.71
C CYS A 435 -9.46 19.78 -2.44
N ARG A 436 -8.83 19.63 -1.26
CA ARG A 436 -9.36 20.18 0.00
C ARG A 436 -9.08 21.68 0.16
N SER A 437 -7.97 22.18 -0.38
CA SER A 437 -7.66 23.61 -0.32
C SER A 437 -8.56 24.48 -1.21
N SER A 438 -9.16 23.91 -2.26
CA SER A 438 -10.11 24.61 -3.13
C SER A 438 -11.54 24.69 -2.56
N SER A 439 -11.95 23.75 -1.72
CA SER A 439 -13.30 23.75 -1.12
C SER A 439 -13.46 24.70 0.07
N ASP A 440 -12.36 25.02 0.77
CA ASP A 440 -12.39 25.92 1.93
C ASP A 440 -12.34 27.42 1.54
N GLN A 441 -12.09 27.75 0.27
CA GLN A 441 -12.07 29.14 -0.20
C GLN A 441 -13.44 29.68 -0.67
N ASP A 442 -14.41 28.81 -0.94
CA ASP A 442 -15.76 29.22 -1.38
C ASP A 442 -16.77 29.36 -0.22
N GLY A 443 -16.36 29.07 1.02
CA GLY A 443 -17.22 29.12 2.20
C GLY A 443 -17.17 30.43 3.02
N ASN A 444 -16.40 31.43 2.58
CA ASN A 444 -16.31 32.70 3.30
C ASN A 444 -16.34 33.89 2.33
N ARG A 445 -17.53 34.16 1.79
CA ARG A 445 -17.91 35.46 1.23
C ARG A 445 -19.31 35.85 1.70
#